data_AF-A0AAW4D0R8-F1
#
_entry.id   AF-A0AAW4D0R8-F1
#
_cell.length_a   1.000
_cell.length_b   1.000
_cell.length_c   1.000
_cell.angle_alpha   90.00
_cell.angle_beta   90.00
_cell.angle_gamma   90.00
#
_symmetry.space_group_name_H-M   'P 1'
#
loop_
_entity.id
_entity.type
_entity.pdbx_description
1 polymer ?
#
loop_
_entity_poly.entity_id
_entity_poly.type
_entity_poly.pdbx_seq_one_letter_code
_entity_poly.pdbx_strand_id
1 'polypeptide(L)'
;MAALIQAALCAVIFVMIGLRYRPYPDARYKLGVSLMAWAACAVTGMQCVSLIGRILLHDEFADVSWFNTAFYLLAAMLVCRAKGNVAKIVRVE
;
A
#
# COMPACT_ATOMS: atom_id res chain seq x y z
N MET A 1 0.17 -16.55 10.66
CA MET A 1 0.45 -16.56 9.20
C MET A 1 -0.17 -15.39 8.44
N ALA A 2 -1.48 -15.10 8.60
CA ALA A 2 -2.14 -13.98 7.92
C ALA A 2 -1.44 -12.61 8.14
N ALA A 3 -0.94 -12.34 9.35
CA ALA A 3 -0.21 -11.12 9.68
C ALA A 3 1.04 -10.89 8.80
N LEU A 4 1.80 -11.94 8.53
CA LEU A 4 2.99 -11.87 7.66
C LEU A 4 2.59 -11.56 6.21
N ILE A 5 1.54 -12.21 5.71
CA ILE A 5 1.01 -11.97 4.36
C ILE A 5 0.53 -10.52 4.26
N GLN A 6 -0.25 -10.05 5.23
CA GLN A 6 -0.76 -8.69 5.24
C GLN A 6 0.37 -7.65 5.32
N ALA A 7 1.39 -7.89 6.15
CA ALA A 7 2.58 -7.04 6.21
C ALA A 7 3.31 -6.97 4.87
N ALA A 8 3.52 -8.11 4.20
CA ALA A 8 4.15 -8.18 2.89
C ALA A 8 3.34 -7.41 1.83
N LEU A 9 2.01 -7.57 1.80
CA LEU A 9 1.13 -6.84 0.88
C LEU A 9 1.18 -5.33 1.13
N CYS A 10 1.17 -4.92 2.40
CA CYS A 10 1.30 -3.51 2.77
C CYS A 10 2.65 -2.92 2.34
N ALA A 11 3.74 -3.69 2.50
CA ALA A 11 5.07 -3.31 2.03
C ALA A 11 5.10 -3.13 0.50
N VAL A 12 4.49 -4.04 -0.25
CA VAL A 12 4.40 -3.93 -1.72
C VAL A 12 3.67 -2.65 -2.15
N ILE A 13 2.52 -2.36 -1.54
CA ILE A 13 1.76 -1.13 -1.86
C ILE A 13 2.61 0.11 -1.57
N PHE A 14 3.24 0.15 -0.39
CA PHE A 14 4.10 1.26 0.03
C PHE A 14 5.26 1.46 -0.96
N VAL A 15 6.00 0.40 -1.30
CA VAL A 15 7.14 0.49 -2.23
C VAL A 15 6.68 0.95 -3.61
N MET A 16 5.56 0.44 -4.10
CA MET A 16 5.09 0.78 -5.43
C MET A 16 4.64 2.26 -5.54
N ILE A 17 3.91 2.77 -4.54
CA ILE A 17 3.42 4.16 -4.54
C ILE A 17 4.53 5.13 -4.12
N GLY A 18 5.26 4.82 -3.05
CA GLY A 18 6.22 5.74 -2.45
C GLY A 18 7.60 5.76 -3.11
N LEU A 19 8.09 4.61 -3.58
CA LEU A 19 9.47 4.48 -4.07
C LEU A 19 9.56 4.24 -5.58
N ARG A 20 8.63 3.47 -6.15
CA ARG A 20 8.66 3.08 -7.56
C ARG A 20 7.95 4.07 -8.48
N TYR A 21 6.93 4.75 -7.99
CA TYR A 21 6.19 5.72 -8.79
C TYR A 21 7.12 6.83 -9.29
N ARG A 22 7.06 7.09 -10.60
CA ARG A 22 7.68 8.26 -11.22
C ARG A 22 6.60 9.01 -12.00
N PRO A 23 6.42 10.32 -11.75
CA PRO A 23 5.51 11.12 -12.56
C PRO A 23 5.98 11.15 -14.01
N TYR A 24 5.02 11.16 -14.94
CA TYR A 24 5.32 11.36 -16.36
C TYR A 24 5.73 12.84 -16.59
N PRO A 25 6.57 13.12 -17.61
CA PRO A 25 7.05 14.48 -17.90
C PRO A 25 5.93 15.52 -18.04
N ASP A 26 4.79 15.12 -18.60
CA ASP A 26 3.62 15.99 -18.83
C ASP A 26 2.49 15.81 -17.80
N ALA A 27 2.77 15.12 -16.69
CA ALA A 27 1.74 14.84 -15.68
C ALA A 27 1.30 16.12 -14.98
N ARG A 28 0.00 16.47 -15.08
CA ARG A 28 -0.59 17.56 -14.30
C ARG A 28 -0.81 17.11 -12.86
N TYR A 29 -0.39 17.96 -11.92
CA TYR A 29 -0.63 17.73 -10.50
C TYR A 29 -2.13 17.77 -10.19
N LYS A 30 -2.61 16.74 -9.48
CA LYS A 30 -3.99 16.66 -9.00
C LYS A 30 -3.96 16.40 -7.50
N LEU A 31 -4.34 17.41 -6.73
CA LEU A 31 -4.30 17.38 -5.26
C LEU A 31 -5.05 16.16 -4.70
N GLY A 32 -6.26 15.88 -5.18
CA GLY A 32 -7.06 14.74 -4.71
C GLY A 32 -6.34 13.39 -4.88
N VAL A 33 -5.75 13.16 -6.06
CA VAL A 33 -5.00 11.94 -6.35
C VAL A 33 -3.73 11.86 -5.48
N SER A 34 -3.03 12.98 -5.32
CA SER A 34 -1.84 13.05 -4.48
C SER A 34 -2.15 12.75 -3.00
N LEU A 35 -3.26 13.28 -2.48
CA LEU A 35 -3.72 13.02 -1.12
C LEU A 35 -4.11 11.56 -0.92
N MET A 36 -4.81 10.96 -1.89
CA MET A 36 -5.13 9.52 -1.86
C MET A 36 -3.86 8.66 -1.89
N ALA A 37 -2.90 8.99 -2.76
CA ALA A 37 -1.63 8.29 -2.84
C ALA A 37 -0.84 8.40 -1.52
N TRP A 38 -0.80 9.60 -0.94
CA TRP A 38 -0.18 9.84 0.37
C TRP A 38 -0.86 9.03 1.47
N ALA A 39 -2.19 9.08 1.57
CA ALA A 39 -2.94 8.35 2.59
C ALA A 39 -2.75 6.84 2.46
N ALA A 40 -2.84 6.31 1.23
CA ALA A 40 -2.60 4.89 0.98
C ALA A 40 -1.19 4.47 1.40
N CYS A 41 -0.18 5.26 1.03
CA CYS A 41 1.22 5.02 1.38
C CYS A 41 1.44 5.07 2.90
N ALA A 42 0.92 6.09 3.58
CA ALA A 42 1.05 6.27 5.01
C ALA A 42 0.39 5.11 5.79
N VAL A 43 -0.84 4.73 5.43
CA VAL A 43 -1.58 3.65 6.09
C VAL A 43 -0.88 2.31 5.89
N THR A 44 -0.48 1.96 4.67
CA THR A 44 0.17 0.67 4.44
C THR A 44 1.58 0.62 5.03
N GLY A 45 2.32 1.74 5.01
CA GLY A 45 3.60 1.85 5.70
C GLY A 45 3.47 1.62 7.21
N MET A 46 2.56 2.34 7.87
CA MET A 46 2.29 2.19 9.31
C MET A 46 1.82 0.78 9.67
N GLN A 47 0.90 0.20 8.88
CA GLN A 47 0.40 -1.15 9.13
C GLN A 47 1.51 -2.20 9.01
N CYS A 48 2.39 -2.06 8.01
CA CYS A 48 3.54 -2.94 7.83
C CYS A 48 4.48 -2.87 9.04
N VAL A 49 4.89 -1.66 9.44
CA VAL A 49 5.78 -1.45 10.59
C VAL A 49 5.16 -1.95 11.88
N SER A 50 3.87 -1.70 12.11
CA SER A 50 3.18 -2.18 13.31
C SER A 50 3.12 -3.72 13.38
N LEU A 51 2.85 -4.39 12.26
CA LEU A 51 2.77 -5.85 12.23
C LEU A 51 4.16 -6.48 12.44
N ILE A 52 5.18 -5.97 11.73
CA ILE A 52 6.55 -6.44 11.89
C ILE A 52 7.05 -6.15 13.31
N GLY A 53 6.80 -4.96 13.84
CA GLY A 53 7.22 -4.58 15.18
C GLY A 53 6.62 -5.46 16.28
N ARG A 54 5.35 -5.85 16.17
CA ARG A 54 4.72 -6.81 17.11
C ARG A 54 5.39 -8.17 17.05
N ILE A 55 5.63 -8.69 15.85
CA ILE A 55 6.29 -9.99 15.66
C ILE A 55 7.71 -9.94 16.22
N LEU A 56 8.48 -8.89 15.93
CA LEU A 56 9.90 -8.82 16.28
C LEU A 56 10.15 -8.50 17.76
N LEU A 57 9.30 -7.65 18.37
CA LEU A 57 9.53 -7.15 19.73
C LEU A 57 8.75 -7.93 20.79
N HIS A 58 7.62 -8.55 20.42
CA HIS A 58 6.73 -9.22 21.37
C HIS A 58 6.55 -10.71 21.06
N ASP A 59 7.15 -11.23 19.97
CA ASP A 59 6.93 -12.59 19.45
C ASP A 59 5.44 -12.94 19.26
N GLU A 60 4.62 -11.89 19.06
CA GLU A 60 3.17 -11.98 18.96
C GLU A 60 2.71 -11.83 17.51
N PHE A 61 1.95 -12.82 17.04
CA PHE A 61 1.22 -12.70 15.79
C PHE A 61 -0.11 -12.00 16.03
N ALA A 62 -0.21 -10.75 15.57
CA ALA A 62 -1.47 -10.01 15.61
C ALA A 62 -2.58 -10.78 14.88
N ASP A 63 -3.73 -10.91 15.53
CA ASP A 63 -4.92 -11.45 14.89
C ASP A 63 -5.41 -10.43 13.86
N VAL A 64 -5.28 -10.79 12.58
CA VAL A 64 -5.64 -9.93 11.45
C VAL A 64 -6.72 -10.60 10.62
N SER A 65 -7.70 -9.78 10.23
CA SER A 65 -8.82 -10.26 9.42
C SER A 65 -8.36 -10.70 8.04
N TRP A 66 -8.73 -11.92 7.66
CA TRP A 66 -8.55 -12.46 6.32
C TRP A 66 -9.25 -11.62 5.24
N PHE A 67 -10.39 -11.01 5.59
CA PHE A 67 -11.09 -10.11 4.69
C PHE A 67 -10.24 -8.87 4.37
N ASN A 68 -9.65 -8.24 5.40
CA ASN A 68 -8.73 -7.11 5.19
C ASN A 68 -7.49 -7.53 4.38
N THR A 69 -6.96 -8.72 4.64
CA THR A 69 -5.84 -9.28 3.87
C THR A 69 -6.21 -9.42 2.38
N ALA A 70 -7.42 -9.90 2.06
CA ALA A 70 -7.90 -9.98 0.67
C ALA A 70 -8.05 -8.58 0.03
N PHE A 71 -8.51 -7.58 0.78
CA PHE A 71 -8.56 -6.19 0.30
C PHE A 71 -7.17 -5.64 -0.01
N TYR A 72 -6.18 -5.86 0.87
CA TYR A 72 -4.79 -5.46 0.60
C TYR A 72 -4.20 -6.20 -0.60
N LEU A 73 -4.58 -7.46 -0.81
CA LEU A 73 -4.16 -8.21 -1.99
C LEU A 73 -4.69 -7.57 -3.28
N LEU A 74 -5.98 -7.21 -3.33
CA LEU A 74 -6.58 -6.51 -4.46
C LEU A 74 -5.92 -5.14 -4.68
N ALA A 75 -5.70 -4.38 -3.61
CA ALA A 75 -5.01 -3.09 -3.68
C ALA A 75 -3.58 -3.25 -4.22
N ALA A 76 -2.82 -4.24 -3.72
CA ALA A 76 -1.48 -4.54 -4.21
C ALA A 76 -1.49 -4.91 -5.70
N MET A 77 -2.45 -5.73 -6.16
CA MET A 77 -2.61 -6.05 -7.57
C MET A 77 -2.87 -4.80 -8.43
N LEU A 78 -3.79 -3.92 -8.00
CA LEU A 78 -4.12 -2.69 -8.72
C LEU A 78 -2.92 -1.75 -8.82
N VAL A 79 -2.22 -1.55 -7.71
CA VAL A 79 -1.03 -0.69 -7.64
C VAL A 79 0.11 -1.27 -8.48
N CYS A 80 0.32 -2.58 -8.47
CA CYS A 80 1.28 -3.28 -9.33
C CYS A 80 0.96 -3.09 -10.82
N ARG A 81 -0.31 -3.29 -11.21
CA ARG A 81 -0.76 -3.08 -12.60
C ARG A 81 -0.65 -1.62 -13.05
N ALA A 82 -0.86 -0.69 -12.12
CA ALA A 82 -0.72 0.74 -12.37
C ALA A 82 0.73 1.25 -12.22
N LYS A 83 1.69 0.38 -11.88
CA LYS A 83 3.09 0.72 -11.62
C LYS A 83 3.24 1.85 -10.57
N GLY A 84 2.38 1.87 -9.55
CA GLY A 84 2.37 2.91 -8.53
C GLY A 84 1.56 4.18 -8.88
N ASN A 85 1.06 4.30 -10.11
CA ASN A 85 0.29 5.47 -10.53
C ASN A 85 -1.16 5.40 -10.04
N VAL A 86 -1.45 6.11 -8.95
CA VAL A 86 -2.80 6.15 -8.37
C VAL A 86 -3.83 6.83 -9.29
N ALA A 87 -3.44 7.81 -10.10
CA ALA A 87 -4.35 8.46 -11.06
C ALA A 87 -4.95 7.44 -12.04
N LYS A 88 -4.13 6.50 -12.50
CA LYS A 88 -4.53 5.42 -13.41
C LYS A 88 -5.51 4.44 -12.76
N ILE A 89 -5.42 4.24 -11.45
CA ILE A 89 -6.33 3.36 -10.69
C ILE A 89 -7.70 4.01 -10.58
N VAL A 90 -7.75 5.30 -10.21
CA VAL A 90 -8.99 6.06 -10.02
C VAL A 90 -9.60 6.53 -11.34
N ARG A 91 -8.94 6.26 -12.48
CA ARG A 91 -9.34 6.68 -13.84
C ARG A 91 -9.54 8.19 -13.97
N VAL A 92 -8.67 8.95 -13.31
CA VAL A 92 -8.70 10.42 -13.32
C VAL A 92 -7.66 10.91 -14.31
N GLU A 93 -8.05 11.09 -15.58
CA GLU A 93 -7.21 11.60 -16.69
C GLU A 93 -6.91 13.09 -16.60
#